data_AF-A0A833E4H3-F1
#
_entry.id   AF-A0A833E4H3-F1
#
_cell.length_a   1.000
_cell.length_b   1.000
_cell.length_c   1.000
_cell.angle_alpha   90.00
_cell.angle_beta   90.00
_cell.angle_gamma   90.00
#
_symmetry.space_group_name_H-M   'P 1'
#
loop_
_entity.id
_entity.type
_entity.pdbx_description
1 polymer ?
#
loop_
_entity_poly.entity_id
_entity_poly.type
_entity_poly.pdbx_seq_one_letter_code
_entity_poly.pdbx_strand_id
1 'polypeptide(L)'
;MIVLISPKDIEEAKEAIEGGADIIDVKNPLEGSLGANFPWVIREIRDITPEDQLVSATVGDVPYKPGTVTLAAVGAAVSGADYIKVGLYGTRSYREAVEVMKNVVKGVKDIGEDTLVVAAGYADAYRVGAVDPLVIPKVARDSGCDVAMLDTAVKDGKRLFDHLDKELLSEFVEEVHSYGLKCALAGSIKREDIPLLKDIGCDIVGVRGAVCSNGDRNNGRIKKELVEEFVKLCKED
;
A
#
# COMPACT_ATOMS: atom_id res chain seq x y z
N MET A 1 -1.63 10.89 11.10
CA MET A 1 -1.26 9.97 9.99
C MET A 1 -2.21 8.79 10.00
N ILE A 2 -2.73 8.40 8.84
CA ILE A 2 -3.65 7.25 8.66
C ILE A 2 -2.84 5.95 8.78
N VAL A 3 -3.42 4.94 9.44
CA VAL A 3 -2.79 3.64 9.67
C VAL A 3 -3.40 2.58 8.77
N LEU A 4 -2.58 2.01 7.90
CA LEU A 4 -2.92 0.88 7.03
C LEU A 4 -2.26 -0.39 7.55
N ILE A 5 -3.05 -1.45 7.72
CA ILE A 5 -2.56 -2.75 8.22
C ILE A 5 -2.88 -3.85 7.21
N SER A 6 -1.88 -4.67 6.87
CA SER A 6 -2.05 -5.76 5.89
C SER A 6 -2.23 -7.14 6.55
N PRO A 7 -3.47 -7.61 6.83
CA PRO A 7 -3.73 -8.98 7.26
C PRO A 7 -3.51 -10.00 6.12
N LYS A 8 -3.26 -11.27 6.48
CA LYS A 8 -3.17 -12.39 5.50
C LYS A 8 -4.42 -13.28 5.49
N ASP A 9 -5.29 -13.14 6.49
CA ASP A 9 -6.51 -13.93 6.66
C ASP A 9 -7.57 -13.13 7.46
N ILE A 10 -8.79 -13.67 7.53
CA ILE A 10 -9.95 -13.03 8.17
C ILE A 10 -9.71 -12.78 9.67
N GLU A 11 -9.05 -13.70 10.37
CA GLU A 11 -8.81 -13.55 11.81
C GLU A 11 -7.80 -12.44 12.09
N GLU A 12 -6.76 -12.30 11.27
CA GLU A 12 -5.87 -11.13 11.32
C GLU A 12 -6.59 -9.82 10.98
N ALA A 13 -7.57 -9.85 10.06
CA ALA A 13 -8.36 -8.67 9.71
C ALA A 13 -9.23 -8.22 10.89
N LYS A 14 -9.88 -9.13 11.61
CA LYS A 14 -10.63 -8.82 12.84
C LYS A 14 -9.77 -8.14 13.89
N GLU A 15 -8.58 -8.67 14.15
CA GLU A 15 -7.62 -8.07 15.10
C GLU A 15 -7.20 -6.65 14.67
N ALA A 16 -7.01 -6.42 13.36
CA ALA A 16 -6.68 -5.10 12.83
C ALA A 16 -7.84 -4.10 12.93
N ILE A 17 -9.06 -4.55 12.61
CA ILE A 17 -10.31 -3.78 12.72
C ILE A 17 -10.53 -3.35 14.17
N GLU A 18 -10.54 -4.32 15.09
CA GLU A 18 -10.78 -4.08 16.52
C GLU A 18 -9.69 -3.22 17.17
N GLY A 19 -8.46 -3.28 16.65
CA GLY A 19 -7.38 -2.44 17.12
C GLY A 19 -7.44 -0.99 16.61
N GLY A 20 -8.38 -0.67 15.72
CA GLY A 20 -8.62 0.68 15.23
C GLY A 20 -7.74 1.09 14.04
N ALA A 21 -7.29 0.14 13.22
CA ALA A 21 -6.68 0.48 11.92
C ALA A 21 -7.66 1.29 11.07
N ASP A 22 -7.17 2.29 10.33
CA ASP A 22 -8.02 3.13 9.49
C ASP A 22 -8.27 2.46 8.11
N ILE A 23 -7.30 1.67 7.62
CA ILE A 23 -7.38 0.93 6.36
C ILE A 23 -6.96 -0.54 6.56
N ILE A 24 -7.81 -1.48 6.12
CA ILE A 24 -7.53 -2.93 6.13
C ILE A 24 -7.06 -3.37 4.74
N ASP A 25 -5.79 -3.75 4.61
CA ASP A 25 -5.12 -4.02 3.33
C ASP A 25 -5.01 -5.51 3.01
N VAL A 26 -5.92 -5.98 2.17
CA VAL A 26 -6.01 -7.36 1.69
C VAL A 26 -4.91 -7.62 0.66
N LYS A 27 -3.91 -8.41 1.04
CA LYS A 27 -2.86 -8.88 0.13
C LYS A 27 -2.48 -10.33 0.37
N ASN A 28 -1.69 -10.90 -0.54
CA ASN A 28 -1.19 -12.26 -0.45
C ASN A 28 0.35 -12.28 -0.50
N PRO A 29 1.04 -12.39 0.64
CA PRO A 29 2.50 -12.46 0.69
C PRO A 29 3.11 -13.64 -0.08
N LEU A 30 2.34 -14.70 -0.38
CA LEU A 30 2.82 -15.83 -1.17
C LEU A 30 3.00 -15.48 -2.66
N GLU A 31 2.36 -14.41 -3.12
CA GLU A 31 2.43 -13.91 -4.51
C GLU A 31 3.35 -12.69 -4.67
N GLY A 32 4.11 -12.35 -3.64
CA GLY A 32 5.06 -11.24 -3.66
C GLY A 32 4.79 -10.18 -2.59
N SER A 33 5.46 -9.04 -2.70
CA SER A 33 5.37 -7.95 -1.73
C SER A 33 3.95 -7.36 -1.66
N LEU A 34 3.40 -7.07 -2.84
CA LEU A 34 2.04 -6.59 -3.07
C LEU A 34 1.22 -7.65 -3.85
N GLY A 35 1.49 -8.94 -3.61
CA GLY A 35 0.77 -10.05 -4.24
C GLY A 35 -0.75 -9.94 -4.04
N ALA A 36 -1.53 -10.29 -5.07
CA ALA A 36 -2.98 -10.17 -5.03
C ALA A 36 -3.60 -11.29 -4.18
N ASN A 37 -4.66 -10.97 -3.43
CA ASN A 37 -5.49 -12.01 -2.83
C ASN A 37 -6.71 -12.30 -3.73
N PHE A 38 -7.47 -13.32 -3.39
CA PHE A 38 -8.61 -13.75 -4.18
C PHE A 38 -9.84 -12.84 -3.99
N PRO A 39 -10.73 -12.75 -4.99
CA PRO A 39 -11.97 -11.96 -4.91
C PRO A 39 -12.85 -12.26 -3.69
N TRP A 40 -12.99 -13.54 -3.33
CA TRP A 40 -13.80 -13.94 -2.16
C TRP A 40 -13.17 -13.49 -0.84
N VAL A 41 -11.84 -13.47 -0.73
CA VAL A 41 -11.15 -12.98 0.49
C VAL A 41 -11.32 -11.48 0.64
N ILE A 42 -11.23 -10.71 -0.46
CA ILE A 42 -11.50 -9.27 -0.45
C ILE A 42 -12.94 -9.01 0.03
N ARG A 43 -13.91 -9.76 -0.51
CA ARG A 43 -15.32 -9.63 -0.13
C ARG A 43 -15.56 -10.00 1.33
N GLU A 44 -15.05 -11.14 1.77
CA GLU A 44 -15.18 -11.59 3.16
C GLU A 44 -14.60 -10.58 4.16
N ILE A 45 -13.47 -9.94 3.82
CA ILE A 45 -12.89 -8.90 4.66
C ILE A 45 -13.74 -7.61 4.61
N ARG A 46 -14.24 -7.21 3.43
CA ARG A 46 -15.15 -6.06 3.33
C ARG A 46 -16.44 -6.25 4.12
N ASP A 47 -17.02 -7.44 4.09
CA ASP A 47 -18.27 -7.78 4.79
C ASP A 47 -18.13 -7.68 6.33
N ILE A 48 -16.93 -7.90 6.89
CA ILE A 48 -16.67 -7.77 8.33
C ILE A 48 -16.10 -6.39 8.73
N THR A 49 -15.66 -5.58 7.76
CA THR A 49 -15.06 -4.27 8.02
C THR A 49 -16.19 -3.24 8.19
N PRO A 50 -16.25 -2.51 9.32
CA PRO A 50 -17.17 -1.39 9.53
C PRO A 50 -17.16 -0.34 8.41
N GLU A 51 -18.30 0.33 8.18
CA GLU A 51 -18.45 1.33 7.10
C GLU A 51 -17.54 2.56 7.27
N ASP A 52 -17.11 2.87 8.50
CA ASP A 52 -16.19 3.96 8.81
C ASP A 52 -14.70 3.59 8.62
N GLN A 53 -14.41 2.33 8.25
CA GLN A 53 -13.09 1.84 7.88
C GLN A 53 -13.05 1.43 6.40
N LEU A 54 -11.89 1.65 5.76
CA LEU A 54 -11.70 1.42 4.34
C LEU A 54 -10.98 0.09 4.09
N VAL A 55 -11.32 -0.58 3.01
CA VAL A 55 -10.64 -1.81 2.55
C VAL A 55 -9.74 -1.48 1.37
N SER A 56 -8.46 -1.81 1.51
CA SER A 56 -7.48 -1.76 0.41
C SER A 56 -7.27 -3.17 -0.13
N ALA A 57 -7.05 -3.32 -1.43
CA ALA A 57 -6.64 -4.58 -2.03
C ALA A 57 -5.53 -4.36 -3.06
N THR A 58 -4.52 -5.23 -3.01
CA THR A 58 -3.47 -5.26 -4.02
C THR A 58 -3.86 -6.10 -5.23
N VAL A 59 -3.43 -5.67 -6.43
CA VAL A 59 -3.61 -6.43 -7.68
C VAL A 59 -2.33 -7.16 -8.13
N GLY A 60 -1.28 -7.14 -7.31
CA GLY A 60 -0.05 -7.88 -7.54
C GLY A 60 1.21 -7.01 -7.59
N ASP A 61 2.34 -7.72 -7.55
CA ASP A 61 3.62 -7.26 -8.12
C ASP A 61 3.52 -7.42 -9.65
N VAL A 62 2.94 -6.43 -10.33
CA VAL A 62 2.38 -6.63 -11.68
C VAL A 62 3.43 -6.62 -12.80
N PRO A 63 3.26 -7.43 -13.86
CA PRO A 63 4.03 -7.28 -15.09
C PRO A 63 3.58 -6.05 -15.88
N TYR A 64 4.36 -5.64 -16.89
CA TYR A 64 3.89 -4.67 -17.90
C TYR A 64 2.83 -5.31 -18.82
N LYS A 65 1.59 -5.40 -18.34
CA LYS A 65 0.42 -5.92 -19.06
C LYS A 65 -0.82 -5.06 -18.75
N PRO A 66 -0.92 -3.83 -19.29
CA PRO A 66 -1.97 -2.87 -18.92
C PRO A 66 -3.39 -3.45 -18.89
N GLY A 67 -3.79 -4.21 -19.92
CA GLY A 67 -5.12 -4.84 -19.98
C GLY A 67 -5.37 -5.86 -18.87
N THR A 68 -4.40 -6.75 -18.59
CA THR A 68 -4.51 -7.75 -17.51
C THR A 68 -4.61 -7.08 -16.14
N VAL A 69 -3.78 -6.06 -15.90
CA VAL A 69 -3.78 -5.32 -14.62
C VAL A 69 -5.09 -4.55 -14.45
N THR A 70 -5.64 -3.97 -15.51
CA THR A 70 -6.93 -3.27 -15.47
C THR A 70 -8.08 -4.22 -15.15
N LEU A 71 -8.11 -5.42 -15.75
CA LEU A 71 -9.11 -6.44 -15.42
C LEU A 71 -9.00 -6.88 -13.95
N ALA A 72 -7.78 -7.05 -13.43
CA ALA A 72 -7.56 -7.37 -12.03
C ALA A 72 -8.01 -6.25 -11.09
N ALA A 73 -7.75 -4.99 -11.44
CA ALA A 73 -8.18 -3.82 -10.69
C ALA A 73 -9.71 -3.69 -10.64
N VAL A 74 -10.40 -3.89 -11.77
CA VAL A 74 -11.87 -3.99 -11.80
C VAL A 74 -12.36 -5.13 -10.94
N GLY A 75 -11.72 -6.30 -10.99
CA GLY A 75 -12.04 -7.45 -10.15
C GLY A 75 -11.94 -7.14 -8.66
N ALA A 76 -10.88 -6.43 -8.23
CA ALA A 76 -10.69 -6.01 -6.86
C ALA A 76 -11.75 -4.97 -6.42
N ALA A 77 -12.05 -3.98 -7.27
CA ALA A 77 -13.09 -2.98 -7.00
C ALA A 77 -14.49 -3.63 -6.85
N VAL A 78 -14.88 -4.50 -7.79
CA VAL A 78 -16.15 -5.25 -7.73
C VAL A 78 -16.20 -6.20 -6.52
N SER A 79 -15.06 -6.58 -5.97
CA SER A 79 -14.99 -7.41 -4.76
C SER A 79 -15.14 -6.61 -3.47
N GLY A 80 -15.21 -5.28 -3.53
CA GLY A 80 -15.47 -4.40 -2.39
C GLY A 80 -14.27 -3.64 -1.86
N ALA A 81 -13.18 -3.50 -2.62
CA ALA A 81 -12.05 -2.67 -2.21
C ALA A 81 -12.30 -1.18 -2.52
N ASP A 82 -12.07 -0.33 -1.53
CA ASP A 82 -12.13 1.13 -1.60
C ASP A 82 -10.81 1.71 -2.12
N TYR A 83 -9.68 1.04 -1.86
CA TYR A 83 -8.37 1.35 -2.42
C TYR A 83 -7.87 0.20 -3.30
N ILE A 84 -7.46 0.50 -4.52
CA ILE A 84 -6.88 -0.45 -5.47
C ILE A 84 -5.39 -0.15 -5.62
N LYS A 85 -4.54 -1.07 -5.17
CA LYS A 85 -3.09 -0.89 -5.08
C LYS A 85 -2.33 -1.70 -6.13
N VAL A 86 -1.57 -1.01 -6.96
CA VAL A 86 -0.80 -1.61 -8.06
C VAL A 86 0.69 -1.54 -7.75
N GLY A 87 1.32 -2.71 -7.56
CA GLY A 87 2.77 -2.80 -7.40
C GLY A 87 3.49 -2.75 -8.75
N LEU A 88 4.16 -1.65 -9.06
CA LEU A 88 4.81 -1.37 -10.36
C LEU A 88 6.13 -2.16 -10.54
N TYR A 89 6.03 -3.49 -10.50
CA TYR A 89 7.17 -4.40 -10.38
C TYR A 89 7.84 -4.71 -11.73
N GLY A 90 7.04 -5.01 -12.75
CA GLY A 90 7.51 -5.42 -14.07
C GLY A 90 7.63 -4.28 -15.07
N THR A 91 7.17 -3.07 -14.71
CA THR A 91 7.42 -1.85 -15.49
C THR A 91 8.85 -1.39 -15.28
N ARG A 92 9.54 -1.01 -16.34
CA ARG A 92 10.97 -0.65 -16.35
C ARG A 92 11.23 0.83 -16.59
N SER A 93 10.20 1.59 -16.95
CA SER A 93 10.31 3.02 -17.24
C SER A 93 9.07 3.79 -16.80
N TYR A 94 9.23 5.11 -16.63
CA TYR A 94 8.13 6.03 -16.35
C TYR A 94 6.98 5.88 -17.36
N ARG A 95 7.29 5.74 -18.66
CA ARG A 95 6.26 5.61 -19.71
C ARG A 95 5.42 4.35 -19.55
N GLU A 96 6.06 3.21 -19.28
CA GLU A 96 5.36 1.94 -19.05
C GLU A 96 4.49 2.00 -17.80
N ALA A 97 5.01 2.59 -16.71
CA ALA A 97 4.27 2.77 -15.47
C ALA A 97 3.03 3.66 -15.66
N VAL A 98 3.17 4.80 -16.35
CA VAL A 98 2.04 5.68 -16.68
C VAL A 98 1.01 4.97 -17.56
N GLU A 99 1.44 4.17 -18.55
CA GLU A 99 0.52 3.43 -19.41
C GLU A 99 -0.30 2.40 -18.63
N VAL A 100 0.33 1.63 -17.73
CA VAL A 100 -0.39 0.71 -16.83
C VAL A 100 -1.37 1.49 -15.97
N MET A 101 -0.91 2.50 -15.24
CA MET A 101 -1.73 3.20 -14.26
C MET A 101 -2.88 3.98 -14.91
N LYS A 102 -2.69 4.59 -16.09
CA LYS A 102 -3.78 5.28 -16.82
C LYS A 102 -4.94 4.34 -17.13
N ASN A 103 -4.63 3.12 -17.57
CA ASN A 103 -5.66 2.13 -17.89
C ASN A 103 -6.34 1.59 -16.63
N VAL A 104 -5.58 1.38 -15.54
CA VAL A 104 -6.14 1.02 -14.23
C VAL A 104 -7.09 2.08 -13.72
N VAL A 105 -6.67 3.35 -13.70
CA VAL A 105 -7.49 4.48 -13.24
C VAL A 105 -8.79 4.52 -14.02
N LYS A 106 -8.72 4.48 -15.36
CA LYS A 106 -9.92 4.46 -16.19
C LYS A 106 -10.86 3.30 -15.83
N GLY A 107 -10.33 2.07 -15.76
CA GLY A 107 -11.14 0.90 -15.46
C GLY A 107 -11.79 0.93 -14.07
N VAL A 108 -11.07 1.42 -13.05
CA VAL A 108 -11.59 1.54 -11.68
C VAL A 108 -12.65 2.64 -11.60
N LYS A 109 -12.39 3.83 -12.15
CA LYS A 109 -13.32 4.96 -12.09
C LYS A 109 -14.60 4.73 -12.91
N ASP A 110 -14.56 3.89 -13.94
CA ASP A 110 -15.76 3.45 -14.68
C ASP A 110 -16.70 2.56 -13.81
N ILE A 111 -16.18 1.94 -12.74
CA ILE A 111 -16.95 1.11 -11.80
C ILE A 111 -17.40 1.90 -10.57
N GLY A 112 -16.53 2.75 -10.03
CA GLY A 112 -16.80 3.57 -8.86
C GLY A 112 -15.93 4.81 -8.84
N GLU A 113 -16.55 5.99 -8.93
CA GLU A 113 -15.83 7.27 -8.98
C GLU A 113 -15.05 7.54 -7.68
N ASP A 114 -15.61 7.10 -6.55
CA ASP A 114 -15.03 7.26 -5.21
C ASP A 114 -13.92 6.24 -4.88
N THR A 115 -13.75 5.18 -5.68
CA THR A 115 -12.69 4.18 -5.46
C THR A 115 -11.32 4.77 -5.75
N LEU A 116 -10.39 4.66 -4.80
CA LEU A 116 -9.08 5.29 -4.86
C LEU A 116 -8.04 4.36 -5.49
N VAL A 117 -7.16 4.91 -6.33
CA VAL A 117 -6.11 4.16 -7.03
C VAL A 117 -4.74 4.56 -6.51
N VAL A 118 -3.94 3.55 -6.12
CA VAL A 118 -2.60 3.71 -5.55
C VAL A 118 -1.54 3.20 -6.53
N ALA A 119 -0.64 4.10 -6.96
CA ALA A 119 0.56 3.73 -7.69
C ALA A 119 1.68 3.41 -6.69
N ALA A 120 2.05 2.14 -6.54
CA ALA A 120 3.07 1.72 -5.58
C ALA A 120 4.38 1.34 -6.29
N GLY A 121 5.45 2.06 -5.97
CA GLY A 121 6.82 1.68 -6.31
C GLY A 121 7.52 0.94 -5.17
N TYR A 122 8.76 0.53 -5.43
CA TYR A 122 9.59 -0.19 -4.46
C TYR A 122 10.85 0.60 -4.16
N ALA A 123 11.10 0.91 -2.89
CA ALA A 123 12.31 1.62 -2.48
C ALA A 123 13.60 0.87 -2.88
N ASP A 124 13.53 -0.46 -2.95
CA ASP A 124 14.58 -1.36 -3.41
C ASP A 124 14.38 -1.85 -4.85
N ALA A 125 13.74 -1.05 -5.71
CA ALA A 125 13.44 -1.38 -7.12
C ALA A 125 14.66 -1.93 -7.88
N TYR A 126 15.86 -1.41 -7.61
CA TYR A 126 17.11 -1.85 -8.23
C TYR A 126 17.41 -3.35 -8.03
N ARG A 127 16.88 -3.96 -6.97
CA ARG A 127 17.05 -5.40 -6.68
C ARG A 127 16.20 -6.30 -7.57
N VAL A 128 15.11 -5.77 -8.11
CA VAL A 128 14.13 -6.52 -8.92
C VAL A 128 14.00 -5.96 -10.34
N GLY A 129 14.78 -4.92 -10.66
CA GLY A 129 14.76 -4.20 -11.93
C GLY A 129 13.51 -3.36 -12.15
N ALA A 130 12.72 -3.07 -11.12
CA ALA A 130 11.48 -2.30 -11.24
C ALA A 130 11.77 -0.84 -11.62
N VAL A 131 10.71 -0.10 -11.96
CA VAL A 131 10.78 1.33 -12.25
C VAL A 131 11.36 2.08 -11.04
N ASP A 132 12.14 3.13 -11.32
CA ASP A 132 12.74 3.98 -10.29
C ASP A 132 11.68 4.47 -9.28
N PRO A 133 11.86 4.26 -7.96
CA PRO A 133 10.90 4.71 -6.96
C PRO A 133 10.68 6.23 -6.97
N LEU A 134 11.68 7.03 -7.34
CA LEU A 134 11.58 8.48 -7.30
C LEU A 134 10.74 9.07 -8.45
N VAL A 135 10.37 8.27 -9.46
CA VAL A 135 9.44 8.75 -10.51
C VAL A 135 7.97 8.51 -10.17
N ILE A 136 7.67 7.74 -9.11
CA ILE A 136 6.30 7.35 -8.74
C ILE A 136 5.36 8.56 -8.50
N PRO A 137 5.79 9.68 -7.89
CA PRO A 137 4.93 10.85 -7.75
C PRO A 137 4.43 11.37 -9.11
N LYS A 138 5.33 11.44 -10.10
CA LYS A 138 5.00 11.86 -11.47
C LYS A 138 4.14 10.83 -12.18
N VAL A 139 4.43 9.53 -12.00
CA VAL A 139 3.59 8.45 -12.53
C VAL A 139 2.15 8.64 -12.05
N ALA A 140 1.96 8.74 -10.72
CA ALA A 140 0.65 8.88 -10.09
C ALA A 140 -0.10 10.12 -10.61
N ARG A 141 0.56 11.28 -10.65
CA ARG A 141 -0.01 12.52 -11.21
C ARG A 141 -0.47 12.32 -12.66
N ASP A 142 0.43 11.87 -13.52
CA ASP A 142 0.18 11.83 -14.97
C ASP A 142 -0.80 10.72 -15.37
N SER A 143 -1.01 9.72 -14.52
CA SER A 143 -2.06 8.72 -14.69
C SER A 143 -3.40 9.07 -14.05
N GLY A 144 -3.47 10.12 -13.21
CA GLY A 144 -4.67 10.46 -12.46
C GLY A 144 -4.95 9.50 -11.30
N CYS A 145 -3.91 8.94 -10.68
CA CYS A 145 -4.05 8.20 -9.42
C CYS A 145 -4.29 9.15 -8.25
N ASP A 146 -4.75 8.61 -7.13
CA ASP A 146 -5.07 9.38 -5.93
C ASP A 146 -3.91 9.34 -4.91
N VAL A 147 -3.12 8.25 -4.93
CA VAL A 147 -2.04 8.02 -3.97
C VAL A 147 -0.76 7.56 -4.68
N ALA A 148 0.37 8.14 -4.28
CA ALA A 148 1.70 7.65 -4.60
C ALA A 148 2.27 6.91 -3.38
N MET A 149 2.82 5.71 -3.60
CA MET A 149 3.24 4.83 -2.51
C MET A 149 4.62 4.23 -2.73
N LEU A 150 5.36 3.99 -1.63
CA LEU A 150 6.54 3.14 -1.61
C LEU A 150 6.38 1.97 -0.61
N ASP A 151 6.85 0.78 -1.00
CA ASP A 151 7.08 -0.39 -0.14
C ASP A 151 8.47 -1.00 -0.47
N THR A 152 8.84 -2.12 0.12
CA THR A 152 10.02 -2.92 -0.28
C THR A 152 9.59 -4.14 -1.09
N ALA A 153 10.25 -4.49 -2.18
CA ALA A 153 9.98 -5.68 -2.97
C ALA A 153 10.49 -6.94 -2.26
N VAL A 154 11.76 -6.94 -1.82
CA VAL A 154 12.38 -8.10 -1.18
C VAL A 154 12.17 -8.05 0.33
N LYS A 155 11.63 -9.12 0.91
CA LYS A 155 11.30 -9.20 2.34
C LYS A 155 12.37 -9.92 3.15
N ASP A 156 13.60 -9.42 3.10
CA ASP A 156 14.80 -9.97 3.77
C ASP A 156 15.18 -9.23 5.06
N GLY A 157 14.26 -8.42 5.61
CA GLY A 157 14.45 -7.65 6.84
C GLY A 157 14.97 -6.23 6.62
N LYS A 158 15.44 -5.90 5.40
CA LYS A 158 15.72 -4.52 5.03
C LYS A 158 14.44 -3.69 4.98
N ARG A 159 14.58 -2.42 5.33
CA ARG A 159 13.52 -1.45 5.58
C ARG A 159 13.56 -0.34 4.53
N LEU A 160 12.48 0.44 4.46
CA LEU A 160 12.41 1.66 3.63
C LEU A 160 13.68 2.52 3.79
N PHE A 161 14.06 2.79 5.04
CA PHE A 161 15.19 3.64 5.41
C PHE A 161 16.58 3.03 5.12
N ASP A 162 16.65 1.73 4.81
CA ASP A 162 17.90 1.11 4.35
C ASP A 162 18.14 1.33 2.85
N HIS A 163 17.15 1.87 2.13
CA HIS A 163 17.16 2.07 0.69
C HIS A 163 17.04 3.54 0.29
N LEU A 164 16.27 4.33 1.03
CA LEU A 164 16.09 5.77 0.82
C LEU A 164 16.32 6.49 2.16
N ASP A 165 17.15 7.52 2.14
CA ASP A 165 17.39 8.36 3.32
C ASP A 165 16.21 9.31 3.59
N LYS A 166 16.32 10.05 4.70
CA LYS A 166 15.26 10.96 5.14
C LYS A 166 15.04 12.07 4.10
N GLU A 167 16.12 12.60 3.53
CA GLU A 167 16.11 13.70 2.58
C GLU A 167 15.34 13.30 1.32
N LEU A 168 15.66 12.15 0.72
CA LEU A 168 14.94 11.63 -0.46
C LEU A 168 13.47 11.32 -0.16
N LEU A 169 13.16 10.81 1.04
CA LEU A 169 11.78 10.56 1.44
C LEU A 169 11.00 11.87 1.66
N SER A 170 11.63 12.91 2.20
CA SER A 170 11.02 14.24 2.34
C SER A 170 10.71 14.83 0.97
N GLU A 171 11.68 14.82 0.05
CA GLU A 171 11.50 15.28 -1.33
C GLU A 171 10.39 14.50 -2.05
N PHE A 172 10.32 13.17 -1.83
CA PHE A 172 9.24 12.34 -2.37
C PHE A 172 7.88 12.80 -1.85
N VAL A 173 7.72 12.97 -0.53
CA VAL A 173 6.43 13.39 0.07
C VAL A 173 6.05 14.80 -0.40
N GLU A 174 6.98 15.73 -0.40
CA GLU A 174 6.78 17.10 -0.89
C GLU A 174 6.34 17.12 -2.35
N GLU A 175 6.97 16.31 -3.22
CA GLU A 175 6.59 16.20 -4.62
C GLU A 175 5.17 15.63 -4.78
N VAL A 176 4.82 14.58 -4.02
CA VAL A 176 3.46 14.00 -4.02
C VAL A 176 2.42 15.04 -3.62
N HIS A 177 2.66 15.78 -2.54
CA HIS A 177 1.75 16.84 -2.07
C HIS A 177 1.65 18.00 -3.04
N SER A 178 2.74 18.36 -3.74
CA SER A 178 2.73 19.40 -4.77
C SER A 178 1.79 19.10 -5.94
N TYR A 179 1.45 17.82 -6.16
CA TYR A 179 0.50 17.36 -7.16
C TYR A 179 -0.93 17.18 -6.61
N GLY A 180 -1.17 17.51 -5.33
CA GLY A 180 -2.47 17.34 -4.68
C GLY A 180 -2.80 15.88 -4.36
N LEU A 181 -1.80 15.00 -4.36
CA LEU A 181 -1.94 13.57 -4.09
C LEU A 181 -1.68 13.26 -2.60
N LYS A 182 -2.07 12.05 -2.18
CA LYS A 182 -1.68 11.50 -0.87
C LYS A 182 -0.43 10.63 -0.98
N CYS A 183 0.41 10.67 0.06
CA CYS A 183 1.62 9.85 0.14
C CYS A 183 1.44 8.68 1.12
N ALA A 184 1.70 7.46 0.66
CA ALA A 184 1.74 6.27 1.50
C ALA A 184 3.16 5.67 1.58
N LEU A 185 3.66 5.42 2.79
CA LEU A 185 4.97 4.83 3.00
C LEU A 185 4.87 3.53 3.81
N ALA A 186 5.51 2.48 3.29
CA ALA A 186 5.62 1.15 3.89
C ALA A 186 7.04 0.60 3.70
N GLY A 187 7.26 -0.67 4.05
CA GLY A 187 8.55 -1.34 3.91
C GLY A 187 9.23 -1.59 5.24
N SER A 188 8.75 -2.62 5.95
CA SER A 188 9.30 -3.05 7.26
C SER A 188 9.40 -1.92 8.29
N ILE A 189 8.44 -0.99 8.25
CA ILE A 189 8.30 0.12 9.20
C ILE A 189 8.16 -0.43 10.62
N LYS A 190 8.78 0.25 11.59
CA LYS A 190 8.71 -0.03 13.02
C LYS A 190 8.16 1.18 13.78
N ARG A 191 7.84 0.97 15.06
CA ARG A 191 7.34 2.03 15.96
C ARG A 191 8.31 3.21 16.08
N GLU A 192 9.62 2.93 16.12
CA GLU A 192 10.67 3.95 16.20
C GLU A 192 10.70 4.91 14.98
N ASP A 193 10.10 4.52 13.85
CA ASP A 193 10.08 5.34 12.63
C ASP A 193 8.95 6.38 12.60
N ILE A 194 7.93 6.24 13.46
CA ILE A 194 6.72 7.06 13.40
C ILE A 194 7.00 8.55 13.56
N PRO A 195 7.86 9.01 14.50
CA PRO A 195 8.18 10.43 14.60
C PRO A 195 8.78 10.99 13.30
N LEU A 196 9.66 10.24 12.63
CA LEU A 196 10.26 10.65 11.37
C LEU A 196 9.22 10.68 10.24
N LEU A 197 8.37 9.65 10.12
CA LEU A 197 7.32 9.62 9.11
C LEU A 197 6.32 10.77 9.25
N LYS A 198 6.01 11.17 10.48
CA LYS A 198 5.20 12.37 10.76
C LYS A 198 5.91 13.66 10.38
N ASP A 199 7.18 13.78 10.74
CA ASP A 199 8.02 14.96 10.45
C ASP A 199 8.11 15.24 8.95
N ILE A 200 8.25 14.19 8.12
CA ILE A 200 8.27 14.33 6.65
C ILE A 200 6.87 14.44 6.02
N GLY A 201 5.80 14.47 6.81
CA GLY A 201 4.43 14.66 6.31
C GLY A 201 3.77 13.43 5.68
N CYS A 202 4.18 12.21 6.01
CA CYS A 202 3.54 10.99 5.48
C CYS A 202 2.04 10.96 5.83
N ASP A 203 1.16 10.77 4.83
CA ASP A 203 -0.28 10.72 5.05
C ASP A 203 -0.73 9.35 5.57
N ILE A 204 -0.20 8.27 4.99
CA ILE A 204 -0.60 6.88 5.25
C ILE A 204 0.63 6.02 5.55
N VAL A 205 0.69 5.41 6.73
CA VAL A 205 1.74 4.43 7.06
C VAL A 205 1.23 3.01 6.90
N GLY A 206 1.95 2.19 6.14
CA GLY A 206 1.62 0.78 5.93
C GLY A 206 2.45 -0.17 6.79
N VAL A 207 1.79 -1.00 7.61
CA VAL A 207 2.47 -2.00 8.47
C VAL A 207 1.88 -3.40 8.40
N ARG A 208 2.75 -4.37 8.73
CA ARG A 208 2.37 -5.75 9.07
C ARG A 208 3.21 -6.22 10.24
N GLY A 209 4.53 -6.29 10.03
CA GLY A 209 5.46 -6.82 11.04
C GLY A 209 5.38 -6.10 12.39
N ALA A 210 5.28 -4.77 12.40
CA ALA A 210 5.22 -3.96 13.63
C ALA A 210 4.03 -4.26 14.55
N VAL A 211 2.97 -4.89 14.02
CA VAL A 211 1.77 -5.26 14.76
C VAL A 211 1.58 -6.78 14.83
N CYS A 212 2.54 -7.56 14.33
CA CYS A 212 2.56 -9.00 14.49
C CYS A 212 3.25 -9.39 15.80
N SER A 213 2.81 -10.48 16.42
CA SER A 213 3.48 -11.08 17.59
C SER A 213 4.97 -11.30 17.32
N ASN A 214 5.83 -10.89 18.27
CA ASN A 214 7.30 -10.91 18.16
C ASN A 214 7.89 -10.05 17.03
N GLY A 215 7.11 -9.16 16.41
CA GLY A 215 7.56 -8.39 15.26
C GLY A 215 7.77 -9.23 13.98
N ASP A 216 7.34 -10.50 13.99
CA ASP A 216 7.59 -11.44 12.89
C ASP A 216 6.39 -11.43 11.92
N ARG A 217 6.61 -10.90 10.72
CA ARG A 217 5.57 -10.83 9.67
C ARG A 217 5.17 -12.20 9.08
N ASN A 218 6.03 -13.21 9.21
CA ASN A 218 5.88 -14.52 8.57
C ASN A 218 5.22 -15.50 9.55
N ASN A 219 5.83 -15.72 10.72
CA ASN A 219 5.34 -16.67 11.72
C ASN A 219 4.44 -16.01 12.77
N GLY A 220 4.58 -14.70 12.96
CA GLY A 220 3.69 -13.94 13.84
C GLY A 220 2.33 -13.71 13.20
N ARG A 221 1.38 -13.30 14.05
CA ARG A 221 0.02 -12.90 13.67
C ARG A 221 -0.27 -11.51 14.21
N ILE A 222 -1.09 -10.76 13.49
CA ILE A 222 -1.58 -9.45 13.96
C ILE A 222 -2.23 -9.64 15.35
N LYS A 223 -1.96 -8.70 16.25
CA LYS A 223 -2.52 -8.64 17.59
C LYS A 223 -3.19 -7.29 17.81
N LYS A 224 -4.45 -7.32 18.23
CA LYS A 224 -5.25 -6.13 18.53
C LYS A 224 -4.50 -5.14 19.39
N GLU A 225 -3.89 -5.57 20.49
CA GLU A 225 -3.20 -4.67 21.44
C GLU A 225 -2.00 -3.97 20.78
N LEU A 226 -1.28 -4.68 19.90
CA LEU A 226 -0.17 -4.08 19.16
C LEU A 226 -0.64 -3.08 18.11
N VAL A 227 -1.83 -3.30 17.53
CA VAL A 227 -2.49 -2.36 16.62
C VAL A 227 -2.94 -1.12 17.38
N GLU A 228 -3.62 -1.26 18.51
CA GLU A 228 -4.07 -0.13 19.35
C GLU A 228 -2.90 0.77 19.74
N GLU A 229 -1.79 0.19 20.21
CA GLU A 229 -0.57 0.92 20.55
C GLU A 229 0.01 1.65 19.32
N PHE A 230 0.01 1.00 18.15
CA PHE A 230 0.56 1.58 16.93
C PHE A 230 -0.32 2.73 16.41
N VAL A 231 -1.64 2.56 16.45
CA VAL A 231 -2.63 3.58 16.08
C VAL A 231 -2.52 4.79 16.98
N LYS A 232 -2.42 4.58 18.31
CA LYS A 232 -2.20 5.65 19.28
C LYS A 232 -0.93 6.44 18.94
N LEU A 233 0.18 5.76 18.70
CA LEU A 233 1.45 6.40 18.32
C LEU A 233 1.34 7.24 17.03
N CYS A 234 0.50 6.83 16.07
CA CYS A 234 0.28 7.58 14.82
C CYS A 234 -0.68 8.77 14.95
N LYS A 235 -1.54 8.77 15.98
CA LYS A 235 -2.57 9.78 16.23
C LYS A 235 -2.18 10.82 17.31
N GLU A 236 -1.23 10.50 18.19
CA GLU A 236 -0.65 11.46 19.15
C GLU A 236 0.12 12.58 18.41
N ASP A 237 0.18 13.79 18.97
CA ASP A 237 0.96 14.90 18.38
C ASP A 237 2.45 14.81 18.73
#